data_AF-A0A7J5AK36-F1
#
_entry.id   AF-A0A7J5AK36-F1
#
_cell.length_a   1.000
_cell.length_b   1.000
_cell.length_c   1.000
_cell.angle_alpha   90.00
_cell.angle_beta   90.00
_cell.angle_gamma   90.00
#
_symmetry.space_group_name_H-M   'P 1'
#
loop_
_entity.id
_entity.type
_entity.pdbx_description
1 polymer ?
#
loop_
_entity_poly.entity_id
_entity_poly.type
_entity_poly.pdbx_seq_one_letter_code
_entity_poly.pdbx_strand_id
1 'polypeptide(L)'
;MSVQQFEKNKIAAPFLGEPLVHIVGQDPLGLLNTGGKTFDLVLPGLNNVTDRIRYYSFYCWFFHCYAKYISKPSKKEQFDHLRRAEFILSLLAAKTGVQGIGGITKALELYNTSQNAFDLTIGTGEEKQAKDGTYWKNPRGIFGQNYVSSLKQLNLIREYEINSEFFIRTEFEIENKISGYQLAIAFEENLGSEIAQLFVEIMKKGVITQSEIDKLIGPFNMLKIPTNTTEHSLIWQLITGNDEPKQDNSNLFRKRTIQLVLEKVKKYDDAFFDYRLTFDAYHSKGLIDNEIDETFSLWYFYQLEQFWHMACTGSLSTLLKILNKESNGNWIDEEILIDDIAKQVEGFLIKENFIAKNQTFKELKIIDLSEEEVVEETKKTNNNFEKVGYNILLVKKLIFNNKSELERLVRLTKTYELNSNSSFLSSIVAMQNNEELSIKDFVKYYLKKYVIIRHQWVSLKKMNNTQSTEKFIREDGLIRFIDDVDYAYSSPRLNTLIDFLRDMQLINEDKKDLTTIGLELFKTL
;
A
#
# COMPACT_ATOMS: atom_id res chain seq x y z
N MET A 1 35.92 22.87 -4.85
CA MET A 1 34.58 22.91 -5.48
C MET A 1 34.05 21.49 -5.39
N SER A 2 32.93 21.25 -4.71
CA SER A 2 32.42 19.87 -4.59
C SER A 2 31.86 19.39 -5.92
N VAL A 3 31.83 18.07 -6.17
CA VAL A 3 31.25 17.50 -7.39
C VAL A 3 29.77 17.92 -7.55
N GLN A 4 29.03 18.04 -6.44
CA GLN A 4 27.66 18.57 -6.44
C GLN A 4 27.56 20.04 -6.91
N GLN A 5 28.56 20.87 -6.61
CA GLN A 5 28.64 22.24 -7.16
C GLN A 5 28.92 22.23 -8.67
N PHE A 6 29.65 21.22 -9.15
CA PHE A 6 29.93 21.03 -10.58
C PHE A 6 28.67 20.58 -11.35
N GLU A 7 27.91 19.62 -10.81
CA GLU A 7 26.65 19.11 -11.40
C GLU A 7 25.55 20.20 -11.47
N LYS A 8 25.45 21.07 -10.46
CA LYS A 8 24.50 22.20 -10.46
C LYS A 8 24.78 23.25 -11.53
N ASN A 9 26.03 23.40 -11.96
CA ASN A 9 26.44 24.51 -12.83
C ASN A 9 26.23 24.26 -14.33
N LYS A 10 25.54 23.18 -14.74
CA LYS A 10 25.20 22.86 -16.16
C LYS A 10 26.34 23.17 -17.13
N ILE A 11 27.56 22.72 -16.80
CA ILE A 11 28.70 22.89 -17.69
C ILE A 11 28.48 21.97 -18.89
N ALA A 12 28.45 22.53 -20.10
CA ALA A 12 28.31 21.79 -21.35
C ALA A 12 29.61 21.01 -21.65
N ALA A 13 29.77 19.85 -21.00
CA ALA A 13 30.79 18.88 -21.34
C ALA A 13 30.21 17.84 -22.32
N PRO A 14 30.98 17.39 -23.33
CA PRO A 14 30.53 16.37 -24.27
C PRO A 14 30.45 15.01 -23.56
N PHE A 15 29.27 14.63 -23.08
CA PHE A 15 29.00 13.29 -22.60
C PHE A 15 28.45 12.42 -23.75
N LEU A 16 28.93 11.19 -23.86
CA LEU A 16 28.58 10.22 -24.93
C LEU A 16 27.26 9.45 -24.64
N GLY A 17 26.34 10.03 -23.86
CA GLY A 17 25.05 9.41 -23.52
C GLY A 17 24.15 10.36 -22.73
N GLU A 18 22.86 10.06 -22.66
CA GLU A 18 21.94 10.77 -21.76
C GLU A 18 22.34 10.48 -20.30
N PRO A 19 22.35 11.49 -19.42
CA PRO A 19 22.69 11.30 -18.01
C PRO A 19 21.63 10.44 -17.31
N LEU A 20 22.07 9.56 -16.41
CA LEU A 20 21.15 8.85 -15.53
C LEU A 20 20.47 9.84 -14.58
N VAL A 21 19.15 9.79 -14.52
CA VAL A 21 18.35 10.58 -13.59
C VAL A 21 18.18 9.78 -12.30
N HIS A 22 18.73 10.27 -11.20
CA HIS A 22 18.49 9.67 -9.89
C HIS A 22 17.06 9.97 -9.43
N ILE A 23 16.31 8.91 -9.12
CA ILE A 23 14.94 9.00 -8.62
C ILE A 23 14.89 8.46 -7.19
N VAL A 24 13.93 8.96 -6.41
CA VAL A 24 13.82 8.62 -4.98
C VAL A 24 13.72 7.11 -4.74
N GLY A 25 13.04 6.38 -5.65
CA GLY A 25 12.89 4.93 -5.62
C GLY A 25 12.15 4.42 -4.39
N GLN A 26 10.92 3.90 -4.54
CA GLN A 26 10.23 3.25 -3.42
C GLN A 26 10.94 1.95 -3.02
N ASP A 27 11.08 1.68 -1.72
CA ASP A 27 11.74 0.50 -1.14
C ASP A 27 13.23 0.32 -1.54
N PRO A 28 14.15 1.15 -1.02
CA PRO A 28 15.58 1.14 -1.41
C PRO A 28 16.32 -0.16 -1.03
N LEU A 29 15.76 -0.97 -0.13
CA LEU A 29 16.34 -2.25 0.31
C LEU A 29 15.56 -3.47 -0.19
N GLY A 30 14.45 -3.28 -0.92
CA GLY A 30 13.65 -4.38 -1.45
C GLY A 30 13.04 -5.27 -0.35
N LEU A 31 12.72 -4.70 0.81
CA LEU A 31 12.22 -5.41 2.00
C LEU A 31 10.69 -5.42 2.06
N LEU A 32 10.02 -4.47 1.42
CA LEU A 32 8.56 -4.32 1.50
C LEU A 32 7.81 -5.34 0.63
N ASN A 33 8.47 -5.97 -0.35
CA ASN A 33 7.83 -6.92 -1.26
C ASN A 33 7.17 -8.10 -0.53
N THR A 34 7.82 -8.65 0.50
CA THR A 34 7.26 -9.77 1.27
C THR A 34 6.03 -9.36 2.07
N GLY A 35 6.07 -8.18 2.70
CA GLY A 35 4.87 -7.58 3.33
C GLY A 35 3.76 -7.34 2.31
N GLY A 36 4.12 -6.83 1.12
CA GLY A 36 3.25 -6.64 -0.04
C GLY A 36 2.46 -7.89 -0.41
N LYS A 37 3.19 -8.97 -0.71
CA LYS A 37 2.60 -10.28 -1.02
C LYS A 37 1.71 -10.83 0.09
N THR A 38 2.10 -10.57 1.36
CA THR A 38 1.33 -11.06 2.50
C THR A 38 -0.04 -10.38 2.55
N PHE A 39 -0.13 -9.06 2.43
CA PHE A 39 -1.44 -8.39 2.40
C PHE A 39 -2.20 -8.60 1.07
N ASP A 40 -1.52 -8.87 -0.04
CA ASP A 40 -2.16 -9.32 -1.29
C ASP A 40 -2.89 -10.65 -1.10
N LEU A 41 -2.32 -11.54 -0.30
CA LEU A 41 -2.89 -12.85 0.03
C LEU A 41 -4.07 -12.75 1.02
N VAL A 42 -3.97 -11.92 2.06
CA VAL A 42 -5.02 -11.83 3.09
C VAL A 42 -6.13 -10.82 2.79
N LEU A 43 -5.88 -9.86 1.90
CA LEU A 43 -6.87 -8.87 1.43
C LEU A 43 -6.92 -8.80 -0.11
N PRO A 44 -7.19 -9.93 -0.79
CA PRO A 44 -7.35 -9.95 -2.23
C PRO A 44 -8.55 -9.11 -2.65
N GLY A 45 -8.45 -8.46 -3.80
CA GLY A 45 -9.47 -7.56 -4.30
C GLY A 45 -9.43 -6.17 -3.68
N LEU A 46 -8.69 -5.91 -2.60
CA LEU A 46 -8.48 -4.56 -2.07
C LEU A 46 -7.17 -3.97 -2.60
N ASN A 47 -7.04 -2.65 -2.61
CA ASN A 47 -5.76 -1.98 -2.84
C ASN A 47 -5.61 -0.70 -2.00
N ASN A 48 -4.42 -0.11 -2.01
CA ASN A 48 -4.06 1.03 -1.16
C ASN A 48 -4.61 2.39 -1.60
N VAL A 49 -5.39 2.45 -2.68
CA VAL A 49 -5.85 3.70 -3.30
C VAL A 49 -7.35 3.73 -3.62
N THR A 50 -8.06 2.61 -3.51
CA THR A 50 -9.51 2.52 -3.73
C THR A 50 -10.25 2.60 -2.43
N ASP A 51 -10.53 3.79 -1.93
CA ASP A 51 -11.16 3.96 -0.61
C ASP A 51 -12.67 3.63 -0.60
N ARG A 52 -13.26 3.32 -1.78
CA ARG A 52 -14.71 3.26 -1.96
C ARG A 52 -15.17 1.95 -2.58
N ILE A 53 -15.88 1.12 -1.81
CA ILE A 53 -16.35 -0.20 -2.28
C ILE A 53 -17.51 -0.09 -3.27
N ARG A 54 -18.34 0.97 -3.18
CA ARG A 54 -19.49 1.15 -4.08
C ARG A 54 -19.08 1.31 -5.55
N TYR A 55 -17.83 1.69 -5.82
CA TYR A 55 -17.29 1.70 -7.18
C TYR A 55 -17.29 0.32 -7.84
N TYR A 56 -17.27 -0.77 -7.06
CA TYR A 56 -17.29 -2.13 -7.59
C TYR A 56 -18.63 -2.41 -8.29
N SER A 57 -19.73 -2.00 -7.66
CA SER A 57 -21.05 -2.00 -8.25
C SER A 57 -21.14 -1.05 -9.45
N PHE A 58 -20.66 0.19 -9.30
CA PHE A 58 -20.70 1.21 -10.36
C PHE A 58 -19.97 0.79 -11.64
N TYR A 59 -18.76 0.21 -11.55
CA TYR A 59 -18.03 -0.21 -12.74
C TYR A 59 -18.70 -1.41 -13.42
N CYS A 60 -19.23 -2.36 -12.64
CA CYS A 60 -20.05 -3.45 -13.17
C CYS A 60 -21.27 -2.92 -13.94
N TRP A 61 -21.98 -1.96 -13.33
CA TRP A 61 -23.12 -1.27 -13.93
C TRP A 61 -22.73 -0.50 -15.19
N PHE A 62 -21.63 0.26 -15.16
CA PHE A 62 -21.12 0.99 -16.33
C PHE A 62 -20.88 0.05 -17.51
N PHE A 63 -20.19 -1.08 -17.32
CA PHE A 63 -19.91 -2.03 -18.40
C PHE A 63 -21.19 -2.74 -18.88
N HIS A 64 -22.17 -2.94 -18.01
CA HIS A 64 -23.49 -3.43 -18.39
C HIS A 64 -24.22 -2.41 -19.28
N CYS A 65 -24.32 -1.15 -18.86
CA CYS A 65 -24.97 -0.08 -19.62
C CYS A 65 -24.25 0.22 -20.94
N TYR A 66 -22.92 0.21 -20.96
CA TYR A 66 -22.14 0.41 -22.18
C TYR A 66 -22.50 -0.67 -23.22
N ALA A 67 -22.57 -1.93 -22.80
CA ALA A 67 -22.96 -3.04 -23.66
C ALA A 67 -24.42 -2.93 -24.14
N LYS A 68 -25.33 -2.41 -23.29
CA LYS A 68 -26.77 -2.30 -23.58
C LYS A 68 -27.16 -1.11 -24.45
N TYR A 69 -26.56 0.07 -24.25
CA TYR A 69 -27.04 1.35 -24.83
C TYR A 69 -26.09 2.02 -25.82
N ILE A 70 -24.83 1.56 -25.88
CA ILE A 70 -23.80 2.08 -26.80
C ILE A 70 -23.38 0.98 -27.77
N SER A 71 -23.09 -0.23 -27.26
CA SER A 71 -22.83 -1.47 -28.02
C SER A 71 -21.76 -1.36 -29.12
N LYS A 72 -20.83 -0.40 -28.99
CA LYS A 72 -19.70 -0.24 -29.92
C LYS A 72 -18.41 -0.85 -29.35
N PRO A 73 -17.80 -1.84 -30.02
CA PRO A 73 -16.57 -2.48 -29.57
C PRO A 73 -15.35 -1.60 -29.90
N SER A 74 -15.19 -0.48 -29.20
CA SER A 74 -14.06 0.44 -29.33
C SER A 74 -13.47 0.74 -27.97
N LYS A 75 -12.20 0.36 -27.76
CA LYS A 75 -11.42 0.68 -26.55
C LYS A 75 -11.41 2.18 -26.27
N LYS A 76 -11.17 2.99 -27.31
CA LYS A 76 -11.11 4.45 -27.19
C LYS A 76 -12.46 4.99 -26.72
N GLU A 77 -13.55 4.64 -27.40
CA GLU A 77 -14.87 5.13 -27.03
C GLU A 77 -15.30 4.64 -25.64
N GLN A 78 -15.00 3.39 -25.26
CA GLN A 78 -15.28 2.88 -23.91
C GLN A 78 -14.58 3.72 -22.85
N PHE A 79 -13.31 4.07 -23.04
CA PHE A 79 -12.56 4.89 -22.09
C PHE A 79 -12.96 6.37 -22.10
N ASP A 80 -13.45 6.90 -23.22
CA ASP A 80 -14.03 8.25 -23.25
C ASP A 80 -15.30 8.29 -22.40
N HIS A 81 -16.25 7.37 -22.63
CA HIS A 81 -17.48 7.27 -21.85
C HIS A 81 -17.23 6.98 -20.37
N LEU A 82 -16.27 6.09 -20.06
CA LEU A 82 -15.89 5.77 -18.69
C LEU A 82 -15.38 7.00 -17.95
N ARG A 83 -14.48 7.78 -18.57
CA ARG A 83 -13.98 9.02 -17.97
C ARG A 83 -15.08 10.05 -17.77
N ARG A 84 -16.02 10.17 -18.71
CA ARG A 84 -17.21 11.03 -18.52
C ARG A 84 -18.02 10.58 -17.31
N ALA A 85 -18.25 9.27 -17.17
CA ALA A 85 -18.97 8.71 -16.04
C ALA A 85 -18.26 8.98 -14.69
N GLU A 86 -16.93 8.79 -14.63
CA GLU A 86 -16.13 9.12 -13.44
C GLU A 86 -16.13 10.64 -13.14
N PHE A 87 -16.11 11.47 -14.18
CA PHE A 87 -16.16 12.92 -14.02
C PHE A 87 -17.53 13.42 -13.56
N ILE A 88 -18.63 12.78 -13.99
CA ILE A 88 -19.97 13.05 -13.43
C ILE A 88 -19.93 12.82 -11.92
N LEU A 89 -19.44 11.66 -11.44
CA LEU A 89 -19.33 11.39 -10.00
C LEU A 89 -18.49 12.46 -9.26
N SER A 90 -17.42 12.94 -9.88
CA SER A 90 -16.60 14.03 -9.35
C SER A 90 -17.38 15.33 -9.18
N LEU A 91 -18.22 15.68 -10.15
CA LEU A 91 -19.07 16.87 -10.12
C LEU A 91 -20.15 16.77 -9.04
N LEU A 92 -20.74 15.59 -8.83
CA LEU A 92 -21.70 15.35 -7.75
C LEU A 92 -21.04 15.53 -6.37
N ALA A 93 -19.84 14.95 -6.20
CA ALA A 93 -19.07 15.05 -4.96
C ALA A 93 -18.63 16.49 -4.67
N ALA A 94 -18.15 17.21 -5.68
CA ALA A 94 -17.76 18.62 -5.54
C ALA A 94 -18.93 19.51 -5.11
N LYS A 95 -20.15 19.29 -5.62
CA LYS A 95 -21.34 20.06 -5.21
C LYS A 95 -21.73 19.84 -3.75
N THR A 96 -21.53 18.62 -3.25
CA THR A 96 -21.87 18.23 -1.88
C THR A 96 -20.74 18.44 -0.88
N GLY A 97 -19.54 18.83 -1.34
CA GLY A 97 -18.35 18.99 -0.50
C GLY A 97 -17.73 17.67 -0.03
N VAL A 98 -18.20 16.54 -0.54
CA VAL A 98 -17.78 15.19 -0.17
C VAL A 98 -16.37 14.90 -0.68
N GLN A 99 -15.47 14.41 0.16
CA GLN A 99 -14.08 14.09 -0.21
C GLN A 99 -13.89 12.59 -0.53
N GLY A 100 -12.73 12.24 -1.11
CA GLY A 100 -12.37 10.84 -1.43
C GLY A 100 -12.99 10.30 -2.72
N ILE A 101 -13.33 11.20 -3.65
CA ILE A 101 -13.78 10.88 -5.01
C ILE A 101 -12.71 11.39 -5.98
N GLY A 102 -12.15 10.47 -6.78
CA GLY A 102 -11.15 10.85 -7.77
C GLY A 102 -11.77 11.79 -8.81
N GLY A 103 -11.06 12.87 -9.14
CA GLY A 103 -11.49 13.94 -10.04
C GLY A 103 -12.03 15.18 -9.34
N ILE A 104 -12.21 15.14 -8.02
CA ILE A 104 -12.86 16.22 -7.27
C ILE A 104 -12.14 17.56 -7.35
N THR A 105 -10.80 17.59 -7.27
CA THR A 105 -10.03 18.84 -7.39
C THR A 105 -10.35 19.54 -8.71
N LYS A 106 -10.43 18.77 -9.81
CA LYS A 106 -10.75 19.32 -11.11
C LYS A 106 -12.20 19.80 -11.20
N ALA A 107 -13.13 19.05 -10.61
CA ALA A 107 -14.53 19.46 -10.53
C ALA A 107 -14.70 20.78 -9.77
N LEU A 108 -14.04 20.93 -8.61
CA LEU A 108 -14.06 22.16 -7.80
C LEU A 108 -13.53 23.38 -8.57
N GLU A 109 -12.44 23.22 -9.32
CA GLU A 109 -11.93 24.28 -10.21
C GLU A 109 -13.00 24.76 -11.21
N LEU A 110 -13.77 23.84 -11.80
CA LEU A 110 -14.83 24.21 -12.75
C LEU A 110 -16.04 24.88 -12.08
N TYR A 111 -16.38 24.50 -10.86
CA TYR A 111 -17.43 25.21 -10.11
C TYR A 111 -17.05 26.67 -9.86
N ASN A 112 -15.76 26.97 -9.65
CA ASN A 112 -15.27 28.33 -9.40
C ASN A 112 -15.32 29.25 -10.64
N THR A 113 -15.38 28.70 -11.85
CA THR A 113 -15.39 29.49 -13.10
C THR A 113 -16.80 29.76 -13.65
N SER A 114 -17.84 29.33 -12.92
CA SER A 114 -19.28 29.55 -13.20
C SER A 114 -19.79 29.07 -14.56
N GLN A 115 -20.41 27.89 -14.58
CA GLN A 115 -21.24 27.44 -15.70
C GLN A 115 -22.55 26.78 -15.22
N ASN A 116 -23.67 27.09 -15.89
CA ASN A 116 -24.98 26.44 -15.69
C ASN A 116 -24.98 24.97 -16.15
N ALA A 117 -24.02 24.60 -16.99
CA ALA A 117 -23.78 23.26 -17.46
C ALA A 117 -22.28 23.03 -17.63
N PHE A 118 -21.82 21.81 -17.40
CA PHE A 118 -20.42 21.42 -17.52
C PHE A 118 -20.23 20.56 -18.76
N ASP A 119 -19.24 20.90 -19.57
CA ASP A 119 -18.78 20.06 -20.67
C ASP A 119 -17.88 18.94 -20.12
N LEU A 120 -18.36 17.70 -20.23
CA LEU A 120 -17.65 16.53 -19.76
C LEU A 120 -16.44 16.22 -20.64
N THR A 121 -16.49 16.50 -21.95
CA THR A 121 -15.39 16.21 -22.88
C THR A 121 -14.17 17.10 -22.61
N ILE A 122 -14.42 18.36 -22.24
CA ILE A 122 -13.39 19.29 -21.78
C ILE A 122 -12.85 18.85 -20.42
N GLY A 123 -13.74 18.48 -19.50
CA GLY A 123 -13.38 18.02 -18.16
C GLY A 123 -12.53 16.73 -18.14
N THR A 124 -12.73 15.85 -19.12
CA THR A 124 -11.99 14.59 -19.29
C THR A 124 -10.79 14.69 -20.23
N GLY A 125 -10.59 15.87 -20.84
CA GLY A 125 -9.50 16.14 -21.77
C GLY A 125 -9.53 15.27 -23.03
N GLU A 126 -10.72 14.91 -23.51
CA GLU A 126 -10.89 14.06 -24.70
C GLU A 126 -10.31 14.67 -25.98
N GLU A 127 -10.33 16.00 -26.07
CA GLU A 127 -9.86 16.74 -27.25
C GLU A 127 -8.34 17.00 -27.25
N LYS A 128 -7.63 16.72 -26.14
CA LYS A 128 -6.19 16.98 -26.04
C LYS A 128 -5.36 15.84 -26.64
N GLN A 129 -4.44 16.18 -27.53
CA GLN A 129 -3.49 15.22 -28.14
C GLN A 129 -2.51 14.63 -27.12
N ALA A 130 -2.05 15.45 -26.16
CA ALA A 130 -1.27 15.03 -25.01
C ALA A 130 -2.07 15.27 -23.73
N LYS A 131 -2.19 14.24 -22.90
CA LYS A 131 -2.92 14.30 -21.62
C LYS A 131 -2.05 14.78 -20.46
N ASP A 132 -0.78 15.08 -20.70
CA ASP A 132 0.11 15.69 -19.72
C ASP A 132 -0.45 17.06 -19.29
N GLY A 133 -0.55 17.25 -17.97
CA GLY A 133 -1.20 18.43 -17.37
C GLY A 133 -2.73 18.36 -17.27
N THR A 134 -3.35 17.20 -17.54
CA THR A 134 -4.76 16.93 -17.17
C THR A 134 -4.83 16.00 -15.97
N TYR A 135 -5.91 16.09 -15.18
CA TYR A 135 -6.16 15.17 -14.06
C TYR A 135 -6.19 13.70 -14.51
N TRP A 136 -6.61 13.45 -15.75
CA TRP A 136 -6.77 12.11 -16.36
C TRP A 136 -5.53 11.63 -17.11
N LYS A 137 -4.36 11.69 -16.46
CA LYS A 137 -3.08 11.28 -17.07
C LYS A 137 -3.08 9.81 -17.53
N ASN A 138 -3.72 8.91 -16.77
CA ASN A 138 -3.88 7.52 -17.17
C ASN A 138 -4.92 7.41 -18.32
N PRO A 139 -4.56 6.84 -19.49
CA PRO A 139 -5.49 6.68 -20.60
C PRO A 139 -6.79 5.94 -20.26
N ARG A 140 -6.76 5.08 -19.22
CA ARG A 140 -7.86 4.23 -18.76
C ARG A 140 -8.68 4.84 -17.60
N GLY A 141 -8.47 6.12 -17.28
CA GLY A 141 -9.17 6.80 -16.17
C GLY A 141 -8.75 6.31 -14.78
N ILE A 142 -9.56 6.63 -13.77
CA ILE A 142 -9.34 6.17 -12.38
C ILE A 142 -9.50 4.65 -12.31
N PHE A 143 -10.47 4.12 -13.05
CA PHE A 143 -10.70 2.69 -13.24
C PHE A 143 -9.42 1.93 -13.54
N GLY A 144 -8.70 2.33 -14.59
CA GLY A 144 -7.50 1.61 -15.00
C GLY A 144 -6.27 1.87 -14.14
N GLN A 145 -6.25 2.95 -13.36
CA GLN A 145 -5.18 3.19 -12.40
C GLN A 145 -5.39 2.40 -11.11
N ASN A 146 -6.63 2.33 -10.63
CA ASN A 146 -6.92 1.94 -9.25
C ASN A 146 -7.83 0.71 -9.14
N TYR A 147 -8.76 0.44 -10.07
CA TYR A 147 -9.80 -0.59 -9.86
C TYR A 147 -9.69 -1.84 -10.73
N VAL A 148 -9.04 -1.78 -11.91
CA VAL A 148 -8.96 -2.91 -12.85
C VAL A 148 -8.44 -4.19 -12.18
N SER A 149 -7.34 -4.09 -11.45
CA SER A 149 -6.71 -5.27 -10.82
C SER A 149 -7.63 -5.91 -9.79
N SER A 150 -8.20 -5.09 -8.89
CA SER A 150 -9.15 -5.52 -7.87
C SER A 150 -10.38 -6.21 -8.46
N LEU A 151 -11.03 -5.58 -9.45
CA LEU A 151 -12.23 -6.13 -10.08
C LEU A 151 -11.95 -7.42 -10.88
N LYS A 152 -10.78 -7.52 -11.52
CA LYS A 152 -10.35 -8.76 -12.21
C LYS A 152 -10.03 -9.88 -11.20
N GLN A 153 -9.45 -9.56 -10.05
CA GLN A 153 -9.14 -10.53 -9.00
C GLN A 153 -10.42 -11.10 -8.40
N LEU A 154 -11.42 -10.25 -8.15
CA LEU A 154 -12.76 -10.66 -7.69
C LEU A 154 -13.67 -11.24 -8.79
N ASN A 155 -13.15 -11.42 -10.00
CA ASN A 155 -13.88 -11.98 -11.14
C ASN A 155 -15.18 -11.21 -11.50
N LEU A 156 -15.22 -9.90 -11.24
CA LEU A 156 -16.36 -9.03 -11.56
C LEU A 156 -16.30 -8.52 -13.01
N ILE A 157 -15.08 -8.38 -13.53
CA ILE A 157 -14.83 -7.96 -14.92
C ILE A 157 -13.78 -8.86 -15.57
N ARG A 158 -13.78 -8.85 -16.90
CA ARG A 158 -12.72 -9.43 -17.73
C ARG A 158 -12.50 -8.58 -18.97
N GLU A 159 -11.39 -8.82 -19.66
CA GLU A 159 -11.24 -8.33 -21.03
C GLU A 159 -12.09 -9.19 -21.96
N TYR A 160 -12.68 -8.58 -22.99
CA TYR A 160 -13.48 -9.28 -23.99
C TYR A 160 -12.63 -10.30 -24.76
N GLU A 161 -11.48 -9.84 -25.26
CA GLU A 161 -10.40 -10.68 -25.77
C GLU A 161 -9.12 -10.43 -24.97
N ILE A 162 -8.24 -11.43 -24.90
CA ILE A 162 -6.96 -11.34 -24.18
C ILE A 162 -6.13 -10.19 -24.77
N ASN A 163 -5.68 -9.27 -23.91
CA ASN A 163 -4.89 -8.09 -24.26
C ASN A 163 -5.62 -7.05 -25.14
N SER A 164 -6.95 -7.15 -25.27
CA SER A 164 -7.73 -6.15 -26.01
C SER A 164 -7.83 -4.81 -25.29
N GLU A 165 -7.62 -4.81 -23.97
CA GLU A 165 -7.91 -3.66 -23.09
C GLU A 165 -9.35 -3.13 -23.25
N PHE A 166 -10.26 -3.96 -23.75
CA PHE A 166 -11.70 -3.69 -23.83
C PHE A 166 -12.40 -4.54 -22.79
N PHE A 167 -13.03 -3.90 -21.82
CA PHE A 167 -13.52 -4.57 -20.61
C PHE A 167 -15.02 -4.85 -20.69
N ILE A 168 -15.41 -5.98 -20.11
CA ILE A 168 -16.80 -6.39 -19.93
C ILE A 168 -17.00 -6.90 -18.50
N ARG A 169 -18.20 -6.70 -17.96
CA ARG A 169 -18.65 -7.41 -16.76
C ARG A 169 -18.74 -8.92 -16.98
N THR A 170 -18.50 -9.70 -15.95
CA THR A 170 -18.75 -11.16 -15.97
C THR A 170 -20.24 -11.46 -15.77
N GLU A 171 -20.68 -12.62 -16.25
CA GLU A 171 -22.07 -13.07 -16.19
C GLU A 171 -22.06 -14.58 -16.00
N PHE A 172 -22.46 -15.03 -14.81
CA PHE A 172 -22.57 -16.43 -14.41
C PHE A 172 -23.50 -16.57 -13.20
N GLU A 173 -24.11 -17.73 -13.04
CA GLU A 173 -24.93 -18.09 -11.88
C GLU A 173 -24.26 -19.27 -11.18
N ILE A 174 -23.38 -18.96 -10.21
CA ILE A 174 -22.69 -19.97 -9.41
C ILE A 174 -22.98 -19.66 -7.95
N GLU A 175 -23.42 -20.67 -7.21
CA GLU A 175 -23.71 -20.55 -5.79
C GLU A 175 -22.48 -20.01 -5.04
N ASN A 176 -22.69 -19.06 -4.12
CA ASN A 176 -21.64 -18.41 -3.33
C ASN A 176 -20.57 -17.64 -4.13
N LYS A 177 -20.79 -17.37 -5.43
CA LYS A 177 -19.95 -16.48 -6.23
C LYS A 177 -20.78 -15.35 -6.82
N ILE A 178 -20.23 -14.14 -6.79
CA ILE A 178 -20.91 -12.94 -7.28
C ILE A 178 -20.36 -12.56 -8.64
N SER A 179 -21.23 -12.46 -9.64
CA SER A 179 -20.87 -11.98 -10.98
C SER A 179 -20.99 -10.46 -11.09
N GLY A 180 -20.28 -9.88 -12.06
CA GLY A 180 -20.42 -8.46 -12.37
C GLY A 180 -21.84 -8.09 -12.81
N TYR A 181 -22.54 -9.00 -13.48
CA TYR A 181 -23.93 -8.80 -13.87
C TYR A 181 -24.87 -8.62 -12.65
N GLN A 182 -24.74 -9.47 -11.63
CA GLN A 182 -25.57 -9.36 -10.42
C GLN A 182 -25.38 -8.00 -9.72
N LEU A 183 -24.13 -7.54 -9.57
CA LEU A 183 -23.85 -6.23 -9.00
C LEU A 183 -24.35 -5.08 -9.87
N ALA A 184 -24.27 -5.22 -11.20
CA ALA A 184 -24.76 -4.21 -12.14
C ALA A 184 -26.27 -3.99 -11.99
N ILE A 185 -27.04 -5.08 -11.94
CA ILE A 185 -28.49 -5.02 -11.78
C ILE A 185 -28.86 -4.46 -10.41
N ALA A 186 -28.23 -4.94 -9.34
CA ALA A 186 -28.47 -4.46 -7.99
C ALA A 186 -28.15 -2.97 -7.80
N PHE A 187 -27.12 -2.46 -8.48
CA PHE A 187 -26.84 -1.03 -8.51
C PHE A 187 -27.94 -0.25 -9.24
N GLU A 188 -28.40 -0.74 -10.40
CA GLU A 188 -29.47 -0.11 -11.19
C GLU A 188 -30.80 -0.08 -10.42
N GLU A 189 -31.12 -1.13 -9.66
CA GLU A 189 -32.29 -1.18 -8.76
C GLU A 189 -32.31 -0.02 -7.75
N ASN A 190 -31.14 0.29 -7.17
CA ASN A 190 -30.99 1.39 -6.22
C ASN A 190 -31.10 2.79 -6.87
N LEU A 191 -30.84 2.90 -8.16
CA LEU A 191 -31.01 4.16 -8.90
C LEU A 191 -32.46 4.39 -9.34
N GLY A 192 -33.14 3.31 -9.76
CA GLY A 192 -34.38 3.40 -10.54
C GLY A 192 -34.12 3.69 -12.01
N SER A 193 -35.01 3.20 -12.89
CA SER A 193 -34.83 3.23 -14.34
C SER A 193 -34.70 4.64 -14.92
N GLU A 194 -35.48 5.60 -14.42
CA GLU A 194 -35.43 7.00 -14.87
C GLU A 194 -34.07 7.64 -14.61
N ILE A 195 -33.53 7.48 -13.40
CA ILE A 195 -32.23 8.04 -13.01
C ILE A 195 -31.08 7.34 -13.75
N ALA A 196 -31.15 6.01 -13.88
CA ALA A 196 -30.17 5.25 -14.63
C ALA A 196 -30.11 5.68 -16.10
N GLN A 197 -31.28 5.86 -16.73
CA GLN A 197 -31.36 6.34 -18.11
C GLN A 197 -30.85 7.79 -18.24
N LEU A 198 -31.23 8.68 -17.31
CA LEU A 198 -30.74 10.05 -17.29
C LEU A 198 -29.21 10.12 -17.26
N PHE A 199 -28.57 9.31 -16.40
CA PHE A 199 -27.11 9.24 -16.33
C PHE A 199 -26.50 8.79 -17.66
N VAL A 200 -27.06 7.76 -18.30
CA VAL A 200 -26.58 7.27 -19.60
C VAL A 200 -26.73 8.32 -20.70
N GLU A 201 -27.84 9.04 -20.73
CA GLU A 201 -28.09 10.13 -21.69
C GLU A 201 -27.09 11.28 -21.51
N ILE A 202 -26.81 11.67 -20.26
CA ILE A 202 -25.81 12.69 -19.92
C ILE A 202 -24.41 12.27 -20.37
N MET A 203 -24.02 11.03 -20.06
CA MET A 203 -22.72 10.47 -20.46
C MET A 203 -22.56 10.46 -21.99
N LYS A 204 -23.62 10.09 -22.73
CA LYS A 204 -23.62 10.06 -24.20
C LYS A 204 -23.55 11.46 -24.80
N LYS A 205 -24.35 12.41 -24.29
CA LYS A 205 -24.38 13.79 -24.81
C LYS A 205 -23.14 14.61 -24.43
N GLY A 206 -22.40 14.20 -23.39
CA GLY A 206 -21.13 14.81 -23.02
C GLY A 206 -21.25 16.14 -22.28
N VAL A 207 -22.44 16.52 -21.83
CA VAL A 207 -22.70 17.76 -21.08
C VAL A 207 -23.66 17.46 -19.95
N ILE A 208 -23.47 18.06 -18.77
CA ILE A 208 -24.36 17.91 -17.62
C ILE A 208 -24.78 19.27 -17.06
N THR A 209 -26.08 19.47 -16.81
CA THR A 209 -26.61 20.72 -16.24
C THR A 209 -26.66 20.68 -14.71
N GLN A 210 -26.74 21.84 -14.06
CA GLN A 210 -26.91 21.92 -12.60
C GLN A 210 -28.17 21.18 -12.10
N SER A 211 -29.28 21.29 -12.83
CA SER A 211 -30.53 20.60 -12.47
C SER A 211 -30.39 19.08 -12.58
N GLU A 212 -29.62 18.58 -13.54
CA GLU A 212 -29.32 17.15 -13.66
C GLU A 212 -28.42 16.67 -12.53
N ILE A 213 -27.41 17.46 -12.14
CA ILE A 213 -26.57 17.17 -10.99
C ILE A 213 -27.44 17.02 -9.73
N ASP A 214 -28.39 17.93 -9.50
CA ASP A 214 -29.29 17.89 -8.34
C ASP A 214 -30.11 16.59 -8.27
N LYS A 215 -30.53 16.07 -9.43
CA LYS A 215 -31.25 14.79 -9.50
C LYS A 215 -30.36 13.58 -9.22
N LEU A 216 -29.06 13.65 -9.58
CA LEU A 216 -28.14 12.53 -9.48
C LEU A 216 -27.44 12.40 -8.11
N ILE A 217 -27.31 13.49 -7.33
CA ILE A 217 -26.55 13.51 -6.07
C ILE A 217 -26.97 12.41 -5.09
N GLY A 218 -28.28 12.28 -4.83
CA GLY A 218 -28.79 11.30 -3.87
C GLY A 218 -28.53 9.86 -4.31
N PRO A 219 -29.02 9.45 -5.49
CA PRO A 219 -28.88 8.08 -5.99
C PRO A 219 -27.42 7.61 -6.13
N PHE A 220 -26.53 8.48 -6.59
CA PHE A 220 -25.10 8.18 -6.82
C PHE A 220 -24.20 8.52 -5.63
N ASN A 221 -24.70 8.40 -4.39
CA ASN A 221 -23.87 8.55 -3.20
C ASN A 221 -22.80 7.44 -3.12
N MET A 222 -21.56 7.75 -3.51
CA MET A 222 -20.46 6.77 -3.54
C MET A 222 -19.85 6.46 -2.17
N LEU A 223 -20.26 7.17 -1.10
CA LEU A 223 -19.75 7.00 0.26
C LEU A 223 -20.61 6.06 1.11
N LYS A 224 -21.84 5.75 0.67
CA LYS A 224 -22.74 4.89 1.42
C LYS A 224 -23.50 3.98 0.47
N ILE A 225 -23.45 2.69 0.74
CA ILE A 225 -24.32 1.72 0.08
C ILE A 225 -25.68 1.76 0.77
N PRO A 226 -26.80 1.92 0.02
CA PRO A 226 -28.14 1.83 0.58
C PRO A 226 -28.37 0.51 1.35
N THR A 227 -28.79 0.60 2.60
CA THR A 227 -29.00 -0.55 3.49
C THR A 227 -30.25 -1.33 3.11
N ASN A 228 -30.31 -2.63 3.45
CA ASN A 228 -31.45 -3.52 3.15
C ASN A 228 -31.75 -3.63 1.64
N THR A 229 -30.71 -3.54 0.81
CA THR A 229 -30.81 -3.67 -0.65
C THR A 229 -30.08 -4.90 -1.16
N THR A 230 -30.42 -5.32 -2.38
CA THR A 230 -29.70 -6.38 -3.10
C THR A 230 -28.22 -6.02 -3.23
N GLU A 231 -27.89 -4.76 -3.51
CA GLU A 231 -26.51 -4.28 -3.67
C GLU A 231 -25.71 -4.50 -2.39
N HIS A 232 -26.25 -4.10 -1.24
CA HIS A 232 -25.61 -4.26 0.06
C HIS A 232 -25.34 -5.72 0.41
N SER A 233 -26.33 -6.58 0.16
CA SER A 233 -26.24 -8.02 0.41
C SER A 233 -25.19 -8.70 -0.49
N LEU A 234 -25.17 -8.37 -1.78
CA LEU A 234 -24.21 -8.92 -2.73
C LEU A 234 -22.78 -8.43 -2.46
N ILE A 235 -22.60 -7.17 -2.06
CA ILE A 235 -21.28 -6.65 -1.67
C ILE A 235 -20.78 -7.34 -0.40
N TRP A 236 -21.65 -7.57 0.58
CA TRP A 236 -21.29 -8.37 1.76
C TRP A 236 -20.81 -9.76 1.37
N GLN A 237 -21.62 -10.49 0.59
CA GLN A 237 -21.26 -11.82 0.09
C GLN A 237 -19.97 -11.81 -0.72
N LEU A 238 -19.71 -10.77 -1.51
CA LEU A 238 -18.48 -10.60 -2.27
C LEU A 238 -17.26 -10.50 -1.34
N ILE A 239 -17.28 -9.58 -0.37
CA ILE A 239 -16.10 -9.32 0.47
C ILE A 239 -15.88 -10.42 1.52
N THR A 240 -16.92 -11.17 1.90
CA THR A 240 -16.80 -12.33 2.80
C THR A 240 -16.74 -13.67 2.07
N GLY A 241 -16.83 -13.67 0.74
CA GLY A 241 -16.73 -14.87 -0.09
C GLY A 241 -15.30 -15.26 -0.40
N ASN A 242 -15.14 -16.15 -1.39
CA ASN A 242 -13.84 -16.67 -1.81
C ASN A 242 -12.82 -15.56 -2.15
N ASP A 243 -11.60 -15.75 -1.68
CA ASP A 243 -10.46 -14.86 -1.95
C ASP A 243 -10.09 -14.82 -3.45
N GLU A 244 -10.24 -15.98 -4.11
CA GLU A 244 -10.01 -16.22 -5.53
C GLU A 244 -11.23 -16.91 -6.16
N PRO A 245 -12.27 -16.14 -6.54
CA PRO A 245 -13.53 -16.69 -7.06
C PRO A 245 -13.38 -17.56 -8.31
N LYS A 246 -12.26 -17.44 -9.03
CA LYS A 246 -11.94 -18.25 -10.22
C LYS A 246 -11.51 -19.68 -9.87
N GLN A 247 -11.15 -19.94 -8.62
CA GLN A 247 -10.74 -21.25 -8.13
C GLN A 247 -11.87 -21.88 -7.30
N ASP A 248 -11.93 -23.21 -7.26
CA ASP A 248 -12.95 -23.93 -6.49
C ASP A 248 -12.57 -24.08 -5.01
N ASN A 249 -11.28 -24.28 -4.72
CA ASN A 249 -10.74 -24.37 -3.36
C ASN A 249 -9.95 -23.11 -3.01
N SER A 250 -10.67 -22.03 -2.72
CA SER A 250 -10.07 -20.75 -2.36
C SER A 250 -10.02 -20.55 -0.84
N ASN A 251 -9.04 -19.77 -0.38
CA ASN A 251 -8.97 -19.34 1.02
C ASN A 251 -10.09 -18.33 1.36
N LEU A 252 -10.24 -18.06 2.65
CA LEU A 252 -11.18 -17.09 3.22
C LEU A 252 -10.46 -16.11 4.16
N PHE A 253 -9.22 -15.77 3.85
CA PHE A 253 -8.40 -14.86 4.66
C PHE A 253 -8.98 -13.45 4.69
N ARG A 254 -9.61 -12.98 3.60
CA ARG A 254 -10.31 -11.69 3.61
C ARG A 254 -11.47 -11.70 4.59
N LYS A 255 -12.30 -12.75 4.54
CA LYS A 255 -13.42 -12.96 5.48
C LYS A 255 -12.91 -12.98 6.92
N ARG A 256 -11.87 -13.79 7.20
CA ARG A 256 -11.31 -13.91 8.55
C ARG A 256 -10.69 -12.59 9.01
N THR A 257 -10.02 -11.84 8.14
CA THR A 257 -9.51 -10.50 8.45
C THR A 257 -10.63 -9.52 8.79
N ILE A 258 -11.73 -9.51 8.02
CA ILE A 258 -12.92 -8.71 8.34
C ILE A 258 -13.45 -9.06 9.73
N GLN A 259 -13.56 -10.36 10.03
CA GLN A 259 -14.01 -10.83 11.34
C GLN A 259 -13.10 -10.31 12.47
N LEU A 260 -11.78 -10.45 12.32
CA LEU A 260 -10.80 -9.98 13.31
C LEU A 260 -10.86 -8.45 13.52
N VAL A 261 -11.09 -7.67 12.45
CA VAL A 261 -11.26 -6.22 12.55
C VAL A 261 -12.54 -5.88 13.33
N LEU A 262 -13.67 -6.48 12.97
CA LEU A 262 -14.95 -6.23 13.63
C LEU A 262 -14.94 -6.67 15.11
N GLU A 263 -14.29 -7.79 15.42
CA GLU A 263 -14.05 -8.25 16.80
C GLU A 263 -13.28 -7.20 17.62
N LYS A 264 -12.23 -6.62 17.03
CA LYS A 264 -11.43 -5.59 17.69
C LYS A 264 -12.17 -4.27 17.85
N VAL A 265 -12.91 -3.82 16.83
CA VAL A 265 -13.79 -2.64 16.93
C VAL A 265 -14.77 -2.82 18.09
N LYS A 266 -15.39 -3.99 18.21
CA LYS A 266 -16.34 -4.29 19.30
C LYS A 266 -15.68 -4.38 20.68
N LYS A 267 -14.40 -4.77 20.76
CA LYS A 267 -13.70 -5.03 22.03
C LYS A 267 -13.22 -3.75 22.71
N TYR A 268 -12.86 -2.72 21.95
CA TYR A 268 -12.22 -1.52 22.47
C TYR A 268 -13.12 -0.29 22.29
N ASP A 269 -13.14 0.59 23.29
CA ASP A 269 -13.99 1.80 23.28
C ASP A 269 -13.41 2.97 22.45
N ASP A 270 -12.20 2.81 21.91
CA ASP A 270 -11.49 3.82 21.15
C ASP A 270 -11.50 3.53 19.64
N ALA A 271 -11.23 4.56 18.84
CA ALA A 271 -11.28 4.44 17.39
C ALA A 271 -10.31 3.37 16.89
N PHE A 272 -10.79 2.48 16.02
CA PHE A 272 -9.94 1.45 15.45
C PHE A 272 -8.94 2.05 14.44
N PHE A 273 -7.66 1.73 14.65
CA PHE A 273 -6.56 2.06 13.75
C PHE A 273 -6.01 0.79 13.08
N ASP A 274 -5.55 0.93 11.84
CA ASP A 274 -5.05 -0.16 11.00
C ASP A 274 -3.94 -1.00 11.65
N TYR A 275 -2.98 -0.35 12.31
CA TYR A 275 -1.85 -1.01 12.96
C TYR A 275 -2.27 -1.92 14.13
N ARG A 276 -3.46 -1.72 14.71
CA ARG A 276 -3.91 -2.49 15.89
C ARG A 276 -4.00 -3.98 15.59
N LEU A 277 -4.50 -4.34 14.41
CA LEU A 277 -4.60 -5.75 14.03
C LEU A 277 -3.22 -6.39 13.92
N THR A 278 -2.28 -5.70 13.28
CA THR A 278 -0.95 -6.26 12.97
C THR A 278 -0.06 -6.31 14.19
N PHE A 279 -0.13 -5.33 15.09
CA PHE A 279 0.55 -5.34 16.38
C PHE A 279 0.00 -6.45 17.28
N ASP A 280 -1.31 -6.54 17.45
CA ASP A 280 -1.92 -7.61 18.26
C ASP A 280 -1.53 -9.00 17.73
N ALA A 281 -1.51 -9.17 16.40
CA ALA A 281 -1.05 -10.40 15.76
C ALA A 281 0.41 -10.73 16.11
N TYR A 282 1.27 -9.71 16.12
CA TYR A 282 2.67 -9.86 16.47
C TYR A 282 2.87 -10.25 17.93
N HIS A 283 2.26 -9.53 18.86
CA HIS A 283 2.42 -9.79 20.29
C HIS A 283 1.82 -11.13 20.71
N SER A 284 0.73 -11.58 20.07
CA SER A 284 0.16 -12.91 20.30
C SER A 284 0.85 -14.02 19.52
N LYS A 285 1.83 -13.70 18.66
CA LYS A 285 2.48 -14.63 17.72
C LYS A 285 1.47 -15.33 16.81
N GLY A 286 0.41 -14.65 16.40
CA GLY A 286 -0.65 -15.22 15.55
C GLY A 286 -1.54 -16.24 16.27
N LEU A 287 -1.54 -16.24 17.60
CA LEU A 287 -2.42 -17.06 18.42
C LEU A 287 -3.70 -16.31 18.78
N ILE A 288 -4.82 -17.02 18.80
CA ILE A 288 -6.12 -16.58 19.33
C ILE A 288 -6.58 -17.66 20.29
N ASP A 289 -6.89 -17.29 21.53
CA ASP A 289 -7.29 -18.24 22.59
C ASP A 289 -6.31 -19.42 22.77
N ASN A 290 -5.00 -19.14 22.62
CA ASN A 290 -3.88 -20.11 22.62
C ASN A 290 -3.86 -21.11 21.46
N GLU A 291 -4.74 -20.96 20.47
CA GLU A 291 -4.74 -21.75 19.24
C GLU A 291 -4.15 -20.96 18.07
N ILE A 292 -3.53 -21.67 17.12
CA ILE A 292 -2.96 -21.04 15.93
C ILE A 292 -4.09 -20.64 14.99
N ASP A 293 -4.23 -19.34 14.74
CA ASP A 293 -5.04 -18.83 13.65
C ASP A 293 -4.13 -18.51 12.45
N GLU A 294 -4.44 -19.09 11.30
CA GLU A 294 -3.60 -18.97 10.11
C GLU A 294 -3.58 -17.54 9.54
N THR A 295 -4.74 -16.86 9.53
CA THR A 295 -4.85 -15.48 9.05
C THR A 295 -4.10 -14.53 10.00
N PHE A 296 -4.26 -14.74 11.30
CA PHE A 296 -3.57 -13.96 12.32
C PHE A 296 -2.06 -14.23 12.31
N SER A 297 -1.64 -15.46 11.99
CA SER A 297 -0.23 -15.81 11.78
C SER A 297 0.36 -15.14 10.53
N LEU A 298 -0.41 -14.93 9.47
CA LEU A 298 0.01 -14.14 8.31
C LEU A 298 0.17 -12.65 8.68
N TRP A 299 -0.73 -12.10 9.50
CA TRP A 299 -0.58 -10.73 10.02
C TRP A 299 0.61 -10.57 10.98
N TYR A 300 0.89 -11.58 11.78
CA TYR A 300 2.12 -11.66 12.60
C TYR A 300 3.36 -11.61 11.70
N PHE A 301 3.41 -12.47 10.68
CA PHE A 301 4.54 -12.49 9.75
C PHE A 301 4.71 -11.15 9.02
N TYR A 302 3.61 -10.54 8.56
CA TYR A 302 3.64 -9.20 7.97
C TYR A 302 4.29 -8.18 8.91
N GLN A 303 3.87 -8.14 10.18
CA GLN A 303 4.36 -7.18 11.15
C GLN A 303 5.83 -7.43 11.53
N LEU A 304 6.26 -8.70 11.60
CA LEU A 304 7.67 -9.06 11.77
C LEU A 304 8.53 -8.49 10.64
N GLU A 305 8.10 -8.63 9.39
CA GLU A 305 8.79 -8.05 8.23
C GLU A 305 8.77 -6.52 8.26
N GLN A 306 7.71 -5.90 8.80
CA GLN A 306 7.68 -4.45 9.00
C GLN A 306 8.75 -4.00 10.00
N PHE A 307 8.91 -4.64 11.15
CA PHE A 307 9.96 -4.25 12.10
C PHE A 307 11.37 -4.48 11.54
N TRP A 308 11.57 -5.56 10.77
CA TRP A 308 12.82 -5.79 10.06
C TRP A 308 13.12 -4.68 9.03
N HIS A 309 12.10 -4.26 8.27
CA HIS A 309 12.18 -3.11 7.38
C HIS A 309 12.55 -1.82 8.12
N MET A 310 11.92 -1.56 9.27
CA MET A 310 12.18 -0.36 10.08
C MET A 310 13.63 -0.33 10.56
N ALA A 311 14.18 -1.45 11.04
CA ALA A 311 15.58 -1.53 11.47
C ALA A 311 16.55 -1.26 10.32
N CYS A 312 16.36 -1.92 9.17
CA CYS A 312 17.31 -1.86 8.06
C CYS A 312 17.23 -0.53 7.29
N THR A 313 16.02 -0.10 6.94
CA THR A 313 15.82 1.14 6.19
C THR A 313 16.06 2.36 7.07
N GLY A 314 15.76 2.26 8.37
CA GLY A 314 16.16 3.26 9.36
C GLY A 314 17.68 3.37 9.47
N SER A 315 18.39 2.25 9.43
CA SER A 315 19.86 2.24 9.38
C SER A 315 20.41 2.81 8.08
N LEU A 316 19.77 2.53 6.92
CA LEU A 316 20.14 3.15 5.63
C LEU A 316 19.96 4.67 5.67
N SER A 317 18.77 5.15 6.05
CA SER A 317 18.44 6.58 6.17
C SER A 317 19.45 7.30 7.05
N THR A 318 19.80 6.68 8.18
CA THR A 318 20.75 7.24 9.15
C THR A 318 22.19 7.21 8.62
N LEU A 319 22.61 6.11 7.99
CA LEU A 319 23.92 5.97 7.35
C LEU A 319 24.11 7.03 6.26
N LEU A 320 23.08 7.30 5.46
CA LEU A 320 23.11 8.35 4.43
C LEU A 320 23.28 9.75 5.03
N LYS A 321 22.63 10.04 6.16
CA LYS A 321 22.80 11.31 6.89
C LYS A 321 24.22 11.48 7.44
N ILE A 322 24.80 10.41 7.99
CA ILE A 322 26.20 10.41 8.46
C ILE A 322 27.14 10.59 7.26
N LEU A 323 26.97 9.79 6.20
CA LEU A 323 27.77 9.86 4.98
C LEU A 323 27.74 11.26 4.35
N ASN A 324 26.56 11.89 4.23
CA ASN A 324 26.46 13.24 3.69
C ASN A 324 27.26 14.26 4.52
N LYS A 325 27.14 14.16 5.86
CA LYS A 325 27.84 15.05 6.80
C LYS A 325 29.36 14.86 6.74
N GLU A 326 29.84 13.62 6.79
CA GLU A 326 31.27 13.30 6.85
C GLU A 326 31.95 13.48 5.48
N SER A 327 31.25 13.17 4.39
CA SER A 327 31.82 13.30 3.04
C SER A 327 31.80 14.73 2.49
N ASN A 328 30.88 15.57 2.96
CA ASN A 328 30.66 16.93 2.45
C ASN A 328 30.58 16.97 0.90
N GLY A 329 29.90 15.97 0.31
CA GLY A 329 29.73 15.80 -1.13
C GLY A 329 30.95 15.22 -1.88
N ASN A 330 31.95 14.68 -1.18
CA ASN A 330 33.13 14.03 -1.77
C ASN A 330 33.13 12.51 -1.53
N TRP A 331 34.20 11.85 -1.93
CA TRP A 331 34.46 10.45 -1.63
C TRP A 331 35.10 10.30 -0.26
N ILE A 332 34.70 9.28 0.50
CA ILE A 332 35.35 8.90 1.76
C ILE A 332 35.58 7.39 1.81
N ASP A 333 36.55 6.95 2.60
CA ASP A 333 36.84 5.53 2.81
C ASP A 333 35.67 4.84 3.55
N GLU A 334 35.11 3.82 2.92
CA GLU A 334 33.93 3.10 3.44
C GLU A 334 34.26 2.35 4.74
N GLU A 335 35.44 1.74 4.84
CA GLU A 335 35.84 0.98 6.02
C GLU A 335 36.04 1.88 7.23
N ILE A 336 36.67 3.05 7.02
CA ILE A 336 36.87 4.05 8.07
C ILE A 336 35.52 4.59 8.54
N LEU A 337 34.61 4.93 7.63
CA LEU A 337 33.26 5.39 7.96
C LEU A 337 32.52 4.35 8.81
N ILE A 338 32.51 3.09 8.37
CA ILE A 338 31.78 2.01 9.05
C ILE A 338 32.41 1.69 10.41
N ASP A 339 33.75 1.73 10.53
CA ASP A 339 34.43 1.52 11.80
C ASP A 339 34.11 2.62 12.82
N ASP A 340 34.07 3.89 12.38
CA ASP A 340 33.69 5.01 13.23
C ASP A 340 32.23 4.90 13.70
N ILE A 341 31.29 4.62 12.79
CA ILE A 341 29.89 4.39 13.15
C ILE A 341 29.79 3.26 14.19
N ALA A 342 30.45 2.13 13.95
CA ALA A 342 30.40 0.99 14.86
C ALA A 342 30.99 1.31 16.25
N LYS A 343 32.08 2.08 16.29
CA LYS A 343 32.70 2.54 17.55
C LYS A 343 31.79 3.48 18.33
N GLN A 344 31.12 4.42 17.67
CA GLN A 344 30.20 5.35 18.32
C GLN A 344 28.93 4.63 18.82
N VAL A 345 28.42 3.67 18.04
CA VAL A 345 27.30 2.80 18.45
C VAL A 345 27.66 1.97 19.68
N GLU A 346 28.83 1.32 19.70
CA GLU A 346 29.32 0.59 20.86
C GLU A 346 29.44 1.51 22.09
N GLY A 347 30.00 2.70 21.91
CA GLY A 347 30.11 3.71 22.98
C GLY A 347 28.76 4.09 23.58
N PHE A 348 27.73 4.30 22.74
CA PHE A 348 26.35 4.52 23.17
C PHE A 348 25.79 3.33 23.95
N LEU A 349 25.91 2.11 23.42
CA LEU A 349 25.36 0.91 24.06
C LEU A 349 26.00 0.64 25.43
N ILE A 350 27.30 0.93 25.58
CA ILE A 350 27.99 0.83 26.86
C ILE A 350 27.53 1.93 27.82
N LYS A 351 27.44 3.19 27.35
CA LYS A 351 27.02 4.35 28.15
C LYS A 351 25.62 4.16 28.74
N GLU A 352 24.69 3.63 27.95
CA GLU A 352 23.32 3.35 28.36
C GLU A 352 23.16 1.98 29.05
N ASN A 353 24.28 1.32 29.38
CA ASN A 353 24.31 0.03 30.10
C ASN A 353 23.57 -1.12 29.39
N PHE A 354 23.43 -1.10 28.06
CA PHE A 354 22.91 -2.22 27.28
C PHE A 354 23.92 -3.36 27.14
N ILE A 355 25.22 -3.08 27.26
CA ILE A 355 26.30 -4.06 27.16
C ILE A 355 27.53 -3.61 27.98
N ALA A 356 28.31 -4.55 28.51
CA ALA A 356 29.59 -4.24 29.13
C ALA A 356 30.73 -4.16 28.08
N LYS A 357 31.87 -3.60 28.46
CA LYS A 357 33.06 -3.53 27.58
C LYS A 357 33.52 -4.92 27.15
N ASN A 358 34.02 -5.02 25.91
CA ASN A 358 34.61 -6.24 25.32
C ASN A 358 33.66 -7.44 25.30
N GLN A 359 32.36 -7.21 25.20
CA GLN A 359 31.35 -8.25 25.04
C GLN A 359 30.91 -8.40 23.57
N THR A 360 30.28 -9.51 23.28
CA THR A 360 29.77 -9.88 21.97
C THR A 360 28.30 -9.48 21.80
N PHE A 361 27.79 -9.57 20.57
CA PHE A 361 26.37 -9.35 20.32
C PHE A 361 25.46 -10.32 21.09
N LYS A 362 25.97 -11.50 21.46
CA LYS A 362 25.26 -12.47 22.31
C LYS A 362 24.88 -11.88 23.67
N GLU A 363 25.79 -11.15 24.32
CA GLU A 363 25.57 -10.56 25.65
C GLU A 363 24.80 -9.23 25.62
N LEU A 364 24.54 -8.66 24.45
CA LEU A 364 23.72 -7.45 24.32
C LEU A 364 22.35 -7.67 24.99
N LYS A 365 21.98 -6.81 25.94
CA LYS A 365 20.70 -6.90 26.64
C LYS A 365 19.53 -6.75 25.68
N ILE A 366 18.44 -7.46 25.98
CA ILE A 366 17.16 -7.21 25.34
C ILE A 366 16.59 -5.93 25.96
N ILE A 367 16.31 -4.93 25.13
CA ILE A 367 15.69 -3.68 25.59
C ILE A 367 14.27 -3.94 26.12
N ASP A 368 13.97 -3.35 27.27
CA ASP A 368 12.67 -3.44 27.95
C ASP A 368 11.68 -2.39 27.41
N LEU A 369 11.49 -2.44 26.10
CA LEU A 369 10.51 -1.68 25.32
C LEU A 369 9.92 -2.62 24.28
N SER A 370 8.67 -2.44 23.87
CA SER A 370 8.08 -3.15 22.72
C SER A 370 8.82 -2.80 21.42
N GLU A 371 8.68 -3.62 20.37
CA GLU A 371 9.28 -3.33 19.07
C GLU A 371 8.79 -1.99 18.48
N GLU A 372 7.51 -1.64 18.70
CA GLU A 372 6.94 -0.35 18.32
C GLU A 372 7.60 0.80 19.07
N GLU A 373 7.73 0.68 20.38
CA GLU A 373 8.37 1.67 21.24
C GLU A 373 9.83 1.90 20.85
N VAL A 374 10.58 0.83 20.51
CA VAL A 374 11.96 0.97 19.99
C VAL A 374 11.99 1.73 18.67
N VAL A 375 11.05 1.47 17.76
CA VAL A 375 10.93 2.22 16.49
C VAL A 375 10.61 3.69 16.75
N GLU A 376 9.72 3.98 17.69
CA GLU A 376 9.39 5.36 18.09
C GLU A 376 10.59 6.09 18.69
N GLU A 377 11.29 5.46 19.64
CA GLU A 377 12.49 6.03 20.26
C GLU A 377 13.59 6.28 19.23
N THR A 378 13.76 5.38 18.26
CA THR A 378 14.67 5.58 17.13
C THR A 378 14.31 6.84 16.33
N LYS A 379 13.02 7.09 16.08
CA LYS A 379 12.55 8.26 15.33
C LYS A 379 12.70 9.56 16.13
N LYS A 380 12.43 9.54 17.44
CA LYS A 380 12.54 10.70 18.35
C LYS A 380 13.99 11.10 18.64
N THR A 381 14.91 10.14 18.60
CA THR A 381 16.34 10.37 18.84
C THR A 381 16.90 11.39 17.85
N ASN A 382 17.74 12.31 18.31
CA ASN A 382 18.37 13.31 17.43
C ASN A 382 19.77 12.88 16.95
N ASN A 383 20.46 12.05 17.74
CA ASN A 383 21.80 11.59 17.42
C ASN A 383 21.76 10.40 16.44
N ASN A 384 22.39 10.55 15.28
CA ASN A 384 22.41 9.51 14.25
C ASN A 384 23.09 8.21 14.72
N PHE A 385 24.13 8.27 15.55
CA PHE A 385 24.79 7.04 16.02
C PHE A 385 23.91 6.27 17.01
N GLU A 386 23.20 6.99 17.88
CA GLU A 386 22.22 6.41 18.80
C GLU A 386 21.06 5.75 18.05
N LYS A 387 20.59 6.35 16.94
CA LYS A 387 19.58 5.71 16.06
C LYS A 387 20.03 4.35 15.54
N VAL A 388 21.28 4.24 15.09
CA VAL A 388 21.84 2.95 14.67
C VAL A 388 21.89 1.98 15.86
N GLY A 389 22.25 2.46 17.05
CA GLY A 389 22.21 1.69 18.29
C GLY A 389 20.81 1.13 18.60
N TYR A 390 19.75 1.95 18.52
CA TYR A 390 18.38 1.48 18.71
C TYR A 390 17.94 0.48 17.64
N ASN A 391 18.34 0.66 16.37
CA ASN A 391 18.06 -0.34 15.33
C ASN A 391 18.76 -1.69 15.63
N ILE A 392 19.96 -1.68 16.20
CA ILE A 392 20.66 -2.91 16.62
C ILE A 392 19.94 -3.58 17.80
N LEU A 393 19.46 -2.79 18.77
CA LEU A 393 18.62 -3.29 19.86
C LEU A 393 17.31 -3.89 19.34
N LEU A 394 16.67 -3.26 18.34
CA LEU A 394 15.50 -3.80 17.66
C LEU A 394 15.83 -5.15 17.00
N VAL A 395 16.93 -5.25 16.25
CA VAL A 395 17.37 -6.53 15.65
C VAL A 395 17.57 -7.61 16.71
N LYS A 396 18.24 -7.29 17.82
CA LYS A 396 18.43 -8.22 18.94
C LYS A 396 17.10 -8.68 19.52
N LYS A 397 16.15 -7.77 19.71
CA LYS A 397 14.81 -8.05 20.22
C LYS A 397 14.02 -8.96 19.26
N LEU A 398 14.04 -8.66 17.96
CA LEU A 398 13.41 -9.49 16.92
C LEU A 398 13.95 -10.92 16.93
N ILE A 399 15.28 -11.09 17.03
CA ILE A 399 15.90 -12.42 17.13
C ILE A 399 15.40 -13.16 18.37
N PHE A 400 15.37 -12.48 19.52
CA PHE A 400 14.97 -13.09 20.79
C PHE A 400 13.49 -13.49 20.80
N ASN A 401 12.58 -12.57 20.48
CA ASN A 401 11.13 -12.76 20.59
C ASN A 401 10.58 -13.80 19.61
N ASN A 402 11.19 -13.91 18.43
CA ASN A 402 10.71 -14.75 17.34
C ASN A 402 11.44 -16.10 17.25
N LYS A 403 12.45 -16.35 18.10
CA LYS A 403 13.28 -17.58 18.05
C LYS A 403 12.46 -18.87 18.13
N SER A 404 11.46 -18.91 19.02
CA SER A 404 10.58 -20.09 19.18
C SER A 404 9.68 -20.34 17.98
N GLU A 405 9.38 -19.30 17.21
CA GLU A 405 8.38 -19.36 16.13
C GLU A 405 9.00 -19.59 14.74
N LEU A 406 10.32 -19.61 14.62
CA LEU A 406 11.01 -19.63 13.31
C LEU A 406 10.60 -20.80 12.44
N GLU A 407 10.57 -22.00 13.00
CA GLU A 407 10.20 -23.20 12.24
C GLU A 407 8.75 -23.11 11.74
N ARG A 408 7.85 -22.57 12.57
CA ARG A 408 6.44 -22.37 12.22
C ARG A 408 6.28 -21.31 11.14
N LEU A 409 6.94 -20.16 11.27
CA LEU A 409 6.92 -19.09 10.28
C LEU A 409 7.56 -19.52 8.94
N VAL A 410 8.63 -20.30 8.97
CA VAL A 410 9.23 -20.88 7.76
C VAL A 410 8.27 -21.86 7.07
N ARG A 411 7.53 -22.69 7.82
CA ARG A 411 6.48 -23.53 7.24
C ARG A 411 5.37 -22.70 6.61
N LEU A 412 4.84 -21.72 7.34
CA LEU A 412 3.77 -20.83 6.87
C LEU A 412 4.16 -20.13 5.56
N THR A 413 5.35 -19.54 5.51
CA THR A 413 5.82 -18.81 4.32
C THR A 413 6.11 -19.72 3.13
N LYS A 414 6.43 -21.00 3.35
CA LYS A 414 6.54 -21.99 2.27
C LYS A 414 5.18 -22.41 1.74
N THR A 415 4.19 -22.62 2.61
CA THR A 415 2.81 -22.98 2.22
C THR A 415 2.22 -21.94 1.27
N TYR A 416 2.49 -20.66 1.51
CA TYR A 416 1.92 -19.55 0.74
C TYR A 416 2.91 -18.83 -0.19
N GLU A 417 4.07 -19.42 -0.48
CA GLU A 417 5.08 -18.86 -1.39
C GLU A 417 5.53 -17.42 -1.06
N LEU A 418 5.59 -17.10 0.24
CA LEU A 418 6.01 -15.80 0.77
C LEU A 418 7.52 -15.72 1.07
N ASN A 419 8.25 -16.82 0.86
CA ASN A 419 9.69 -16.89 1.08
C ASN A 419 10.46 -15.90 0.17
N SER A 420 11.41 -15.19 0.76
CA SER A 420 12.25 -14.23 0.05
C SER A 420 13.61 -14.08 0.73
N ASN A 421 14.67 -13.90 -0.06
CA ASN A 421 16.00 -13.58 0.48
C ASN A 421 16.04 -12.22 1.18
N SER A 422 15.03 -11.35 0.99
CA SER A 422 14.87 -10.10 1.75
C SER A 422 14.38 -10.32 3.18
N SER A 423 13.72 -11.46 3.42
CA SER A 423 12.93 -11.69 4.63
C SER A 423 13.83 -11.75 5.86
N PHE A 424 13.27 -11.34 6.99
CA PHE A 424 13.89 -11.56 8.30
C PHE A 424 14.20 -13.04 8.52
N LEU A 425 13.31 -13.95 8.11
CA LEU A 425 13.49 -15.41 8.27
C LEU A 425 14.70 -15.95 7.51
N SER A 426 15.08 -15.33 6.39
CA SER A 426 16.32 -15.68 5.67
C SER A 426 17.57 -15.05 6.29
N SER A 427 17.39 -13.98 7.06
CA SER A 427 18.49 -13.22 7.65
C SER A 427 18.88 -13.72 9.03
N ILE A 428 17.92 -14.24 9.81
CA ILE A 428 18.11 -14.57 11.23
C ILE A 428 19.20 -15.63 11.47
N VAL A 429 19.22 -16.71 10.69
CA VAL A 429 20.22 -17.79 10.87
C VAL A 429 21.64 -17.25 10.69
N ALA A 430 21.84 -16.39 9.69
CA ALA A 430 23.15 -15.77 9.47
C ALA A 430 23.51 -14.78 10.58
N MET A 431 22.55 -14.06 11.17
CA MET A 431 22.82 -13.18 12.32
C MET A 431 23.13 -13.99 13.59
N GLN A 432 22.42 -15.10 13.84
CA GLN A 432 22.69 -16.00 14.97
C GLN A 432 24.08 -16.64 14.87
N ASN A 433 24.49 -17.06 13.67
CA ASN A 433 25.84 -17.60 13.46
C ASN A 433 26.97 -16.59 13.68
N ASN A 434 26.64 -15.29 13.77
CA ASN A 434 27.57 -14.20 14.02
C ASN A 434 27.35 -13.55 15.40
N GLU A 435 26.63 -14.19 16.32
CA GLU A 435 26.34 -13.62 17.65
C GLU A 435 27.58 -13.47 18.53
N GLU A 436 28.59 -14.31 18.31
CA GLU A 436 29.87 -14.31 19.03
C GLU A 436 30.83 -13.19 18.56
N LEU A 437 30.45 -12.41 17.54
CA LEU A 437 31.23 -11.23 17.14
C LEU A 437 31.18 -10.18 18.25
N SER A 438 32.29 -9.44 18.44
CA SER A 438 32.28 -8.23 19.26
C SER A 438 31.14 -7.31 18.81
N ILE A 439 30.55 -6.54 19.72
CA ILE A 439 29.43 -5.65 19.35
C ILE A 439 29.82 -4.70 18.21
N LYS A 440 31.06 -4.19 18.22
CA LYS A 440 31.61 -3.39 17.12
C LYS A 440 31.59 -4.16 15.80
N ASP A 441 32.14 -5.37 15.77
CA ASP A 441 32.21 -6.18 14.54
C ASP A 441 30.84 -6.62 14.05
N PHE A 442 29.89 -6.90 14.95
CA PHE A 442 28.51 -7.20 14.59
C PHE A 442 27.83 -6.00 13.91
N VAL A 443 28.02 -4.78 14.44
CA VAL A 443 27.48 -3.56 13.81
C VAL A 443 28.07 -3.37 12.41
N LYS A 444 29.38 -3.58 12.24
CA LYS A 444 30.04 -3.53 10.91
C LYS A 444 29.45 -4.56 9.96
N TYR A 445 29.31 -5.82 10.41
CA TYR A 445 28.71 -6.89 9.64
C TYR A 445 27.27 -6.56 9.21
N TYR A 446 26.46 -6.06 10.14
CA TYR A 446 25.07 -5.70 9.91
C TYR A 446 24.94 -4.59 8.86
N LEU A 447 25.65 -3.47 9.05
CA LEU A 447 25.63 -2.33 8.13
C LEU A 447 26.11 -2.73 6.74
N LYS A 448 27.22 -3.46 6.63
CA LYS A 448 27.73 -3.88 5.31
C LYS A 448 26.74 -4.79 4.60
N LYS A 449 26.26 -5.84 5.26
CA LYS A 449 25.49 -6.90 4.60
C LYS A 449 24.03 -6.51 4.34
N TYR A 450 23.33 -5.98 5.36
CA TYR A 450 21.89 -5.77 5.31
C TYR A 450 21.48 -4.35 4.91
N VAL A 451 22.43 -3.40 4.93
CA VAL A 451 22.20 -2.00 4.54
C VAL A 451 22.93 -1.67 3.24
N ILE A 452 24.27 -1.67 3.24
CA ILE A 452 25.06 -1.14 2.11
C ILE A 452 25.01 -2.08 0.89
N ILE A 453 25.49 -3.32 1.03
CA ILE A 453 25.51 -4.30 -0.07
C ILE A 453 24.09 -4.58 -0.56
N ARG A 454 23.13 -4.65 0.37
CA ARG A 454 21.72 -4.87 0.03
C ARG A 454 21.16 -3.71 -0.81
N HIS A 455 21.37 -2.47 -0.39
CA HIS A 455 20.93 -1.30 -1.17
C HIS A 455 21.54 -1.30 -2.56
N GLN A 456 22.87 -1.48 -2.66
CA GLN A 456 23.58 -1.51 -3.93
C GLN A 456 23.04 -2.61 -4.86
N TRP A 457 22.77 -3.80 -4.34
CA TRP A 457 22.19 -4.88 -5.15
C TRP A 457 20.77 -4.56 -5.62
N VAL A 458 19.94 -3.95 -4.78
CA VAL A 458 18.56 -3.57 -5.15
C VAL A 458 18.55 -2.41 -6.14
N SER A 459 19.39 -1.41 -5.96
CA SER A 459 19.47 -0.26 -6.87
C SER A 459 19.95 -0.69 -8.25
N LEU A 460 20.97 -1.54 -8.33
CA LEU A 460 21.46 -2.10 -9.60
C LEU A 460 20.37 -2.93 -10.32
N LYS A 461 19.55 -3.66 -9.56
CA LYS A 461 18.41 -4.40 -10.14
C LYS A 461 17.31 -3.50 -10.67
N LYS A 462 17.12 -2.31 -10.08
CA LYS A 462 16.11 -1.32 -10.49
C LYS A 462 16.63 -0.34 -11.55
N MET A 463 17.94 -0.31 -11.76
CA MET A 463 18.58 0.57 -12.73
C MET A 463 18.14 0.20 -14.16
N ASN A 464 17.76 1.21 -14.92
CA ASN A 464 17.45 1.08 -16.34
C ASN A 464 18.26 2.12 -17.14
N ASN A 465 18.02 2.20 -18.45
CA ASN A 465 18.81 3.05 -19.35
C ASN A 465 18.76 4.56 -19.01
N THR A 466 17.77 5.02 -18.24
CA THR A 466 17.57 6.46 -17.96
C THR A 466 17.46 6.79 -16.47
N GLN A 467 17.25 5.81 -15.60
CA GLN A 467 16.97 6.03 -14.18
C GLN A 467 17.81 5.13 -13.26
N SER A 468 18.28 5.71 -12.16
CA SER A 468 18.93 5.00 -11.06
C SER A 468 18.22 5.31 -9.73
N THR A 469 18.09 4.31 -8.86
CA THR A 469 17.58 4.47 -7.49
C THR A 469 18.70 4.44 -6.43
N GLU A 470 19.95 4.57 -6.86
CA GLU A 470 21.11 4.61 -5.96
C GLU A 470 21.07 5.84 -5.05
N LYS A 471 21.40 5.63 -3.78
CA LYS A 471 21.54 6.68 -2.75
C LYS A 471 22.99 6.98 -2.39
N PHE A 472 23.90 6.11 -2.81
CA PHE A 472 25.34 6.31 -2.76
C PHE A 472 26.02 5.58 -3.92
N ILE A 473 27.24 6.00 -4.27
CA ILE A 473 28.12 5.30 -5.24
C ILE A 473 29.30 4.72 -4.47
N ARG A 474 29.78 3.55 -4.91
CA ARG A 474 30.96 2.88 -4.37
C ARG A 474 31.99 2.66 -5.46
N GLU A 475 33.25 3.00 -5.20
CA GLU A 475 34.36 2.88 -6.15
C GLU A 475 35.67 2.69 -5.37
N ASP A 476 36.42 1.63 -5.66
CA ASP A 476 37.74 1.34 -5.06
C ASP A 476 37.83 1.46 -3.52
N GLY A 477 36.79 0.97 -2.81
CA GLY A 477 36.71 1.05 -1.34
C GLY A 477 36.25 2.40 -0.80
N LEU A 478 35.98 3.36 -1.68
CA LEU A 478 35.38 4.64 -1.35
C LEU A 478 33.86 4.61 -1.53
N ILE A 479 33.16 5.46 -0.79
CA ILE A 479 31.72 5.67 -0.86
C ILE A 479 31.41 7.17 -0.95
N ARG A 480 30.43 7.53 -1.78
CA ARG A 480 29.96 8.92 -2.00
C ARG A 480 28.46 9.03 -1.88
N PHE A 481 27.98 10.04 -1.17
CA PHE A 481 26.55 10.37 -1.04
C PHE A 481 25.94 10.85 -2.36
N ILE A 482 24.72 10.39 -2.67
CA ILE A 482 23.90 10.93 -3.78
C ILE A 482 22.66 11.63 -3.22
N ASP A 483 21.85 10.91 -2.43
CA ASP A 483 20.52 11.35 -2.03
C ASP A 483 20.10 10.65 -0.72
N ASP A 484 19.10 11.21 -0.03
CA ASP A 484 18.57 10.64 1.20
C ASP A 484 17.34 9.75 0.96
N VAL A 485 16.86 9.13 2.04
CA VAL A 485 15.63 8.33 2.01
C VAL A 485 14.94 8.38 3.35
N ASP A 486 13.62 8.51 3.30
CA ASP A 486 12.74 8.36 4.46
C ASP A 486 12.17 6.95 4.55
N TYR A 487 11.68 6.60 5.75
CA TYR A 487 11.13 5.29 6.02
C TYR A 487 9.94 5.36 7.01
N ALA A 488 8.95 4.51 6.77
CA ALA A 488 7.76 4.37 7.58
C ALA A 488 7.21 2.95 7.42
N TYR A 489 6.28 2.57 8.30
CA TYR A 489 5.49 1.36 8.09
C TYR A 489 4.80 1.42 6.72
N SER A 490 4.73 0.28 6.04
CA SER A 490 3.84 0.16 4.88
C SER A 490 2.38 0.18 5.35
N SER A 491 1.47 0.65 4.51
CA SER A 491 0.03 0.62 4.77
C SER A 491 -0.56 -0.69 4.24
N PRO A 492 -1.06 -1.61 5.09
CA PRO A 492 -1.46 -2.96 4.70
C PRO A 492 -2.87 -3.11 4.09
N ARG A 493 -3.41 -2.11 3.36
CA ARG A 493 -4.82 -2.08 2.89
C ARG A 493 -5.89 -2.12 3.99
N LEU A 494 -5.51 -2.21 5.26
CA LEU A 494 -6.47 -2.23 6.38
C LEU A 494 -7.25 -0.92 6.50
N ASN A 495 -6.64 0.23 6.20
CA ASN A 495 -7.40 1.49 6.10
C ASN A 495 -8.48 1.41 5.02
N THR A 496 -8.14 0.91 3.84
CA THR A 496 -9.11 0.66 2.76
C THR A 496 -10.23 -0.27 3.22
N LEU A 497 -9.88 -1.34 3.94
CA LEU A 497 -10.88 -2.25 4.49
C LEU A 497 -11.81 -1.54 5.48
N ILE A 498 -11.28 -0.73 6.39
CA ILE A 498 -12.08 0.04 7.33
C ILE A 498 -13.02 0.99 6.58
N ASP A 499 -12.54 1.66 5.54
CA ASP A 499 -13.38 2.54 4.73
C ASP A 499 -14.45 1.76 3.96
N PHE A 500 -14.17 0.55 3.48
CA PHE A 500 -15.18 -0.35 2.90
C PHE A 500 -16.26 -0.71 3.94
N LEU A 501 -15.85 -1.06 5.16
CA LEU A 501 -16.79 -1.40 6.24
C LEU A 501 -17.62 -0.17 6.66
N ARG A 502 -17.09 1.05 6.55
CA ARG A 502 -17.84 2.31 6.76
C ARG A 502 -18.81 2.62 5.63
N ASP A 503 -18.39 2.47 4.38
CA ASP A 503 -19.24 2.67 3.20
C ASP A 503 -20.42 1.67 3.21
N MET A 504 -20.19 0.46 3.69
CA MET A 504 -21.22 -0.55 3.95
C MET A 504 -22.02 -0.31 5.24
N GLN A 505 -21.65 0.70 6.03
CA GLN A 505 -22.31 1.08 7.28
C GLN A 505 -22.29 -0.03 8.34
N LEU A 506 -21.21 -0.82 8.42
CA LEU A 506 -20.98 -1.81 9.49
C LEU A 506 -20.31 -1.17 10.70
N ILE A 507 -19.44 -0.17 10.47
CA ILE A 507 -18.73 0.58 11.50
C ILE A 507 -19.19 2.04 11.43
N ASN A 508 -19.32 2.69 12.58
CA ASN A 508 -19.60 4.13 12.66
C ASN A 508 -18.49 4.98 12.04
N GLU A 509 -18.81 6.22 11.68
CA GLU A 509 -17.87 7.17 11.06
C GLU A 509 -16.64 7.46 11.94
N ASP A 510 -16.80 7.38 13.26
CA ASP A 510 -15.73 7.58 14.25
C ASP A 510 -14.88 6.33 14.51
N LYS A 511 -15.20 5.21 13.85
CA LYS A 511 -14.51 3.92 13.94
C LYS A 511 -14.51 3.26 15.33
N LYS A 512 -15.41 3.68 16.22
CA LYS A 512 -15.45 3.17 17.61
C LYS A 512 -16.37 1.98 17.78
N ASP A 513 -17.54 2.02 17.16
CA ASP A 513 -18.58 1.04 17.37
C ASP A 513 -19.07 0.41 16.07
N LEU A 514 -19.61 -0.81 16.21
CA LEU A 514 -20.41 -1.44 15.17
C LEU A 514 -21.81 -0.82 15.13
N THR A 515 -22.34 -0.60 13.93
CA THR A 515 -23.75 -0.23 13.77
C THR A 515 -24.67 -1.42 14.06
N THR A 516 -25.99 -1.20 14.09
CA THR A 516 -26.97 -2.31 14.18
C THR A 516 -26.80 -3.32 13.05
N ILE A 517 -26.64 -2.84 11.82
CA ILE A 517 -26.37 -3.69 10.64
C ILE A 517 -25.03 -4.41 10.78
N GLY A 518 -24.01 -3.69 11.29
CA GLY A 518 -22.71 -4.25 11.62
C GLY A 518 -22.81 -5.43 12.57
N LEU A 519 -23.58 -5.30 13.65
CA LEU A 519 -23.81 -6.36 14.62
C LEU A 519 -24.59 -7.55 14.04
N GLU A 520 -25.54 -7.31 13.15
CA GLU A 520 -26.31 -8.37 12.47
C GLU A 520 -25.42 -9.17 11.52
N LEU A 521 -24.71 -8.49 10.62
CA LEU A 521 -23.81 -9.13 9.66
C LEU A 521 -22.61 -9.79 10.34
N PHE A 522 -22.08 -9.20 11.40
CA PHE A 522 -21.00 -9.81 12.17
C PHE A 522 -21.39 -11.17 12.76
N LYS A 523 -22.66 -11.39 13.14
CA LYS A 523 -23.14 -12.69 13.62
C LYS A 523 -23.22 -13.77 12.53
N THR A 524 -23.11 -13.39 11.25
CA THR A 524 -23.15 -14.31 10.11
C THR A 524 -21.77 -14.82 9.70
N LEU A 525 -20.69 -14.27 10.29
CA LEU A 525 -19.31 -14.61 9.95
C LEU A 525 -18.86 -15.95 10.50
#